data_AF-A0A067GN78-F1
#
_entry.id   AF-A0A067GN78-F1
#
_cell.length_a   1.000
_cell.length_b   1.000
_cell.length_c   1.000
_cell.angle_alpha   90.00
_cell.angle_beta   90.00
_cell.angle_gamma   90.00
#
_symmetry.space_group_name_H-M   'P 1'
#
loop_
_entity.id
_entity.type
_entity.pdbx_description
1 polymer ?
#
loop_
_entity_poly.entity_id
_entity_poly.type
_entity_poly.pdbx_seq_one_letter_code
_entity_poly.pdbx_strand_id
1 'polypeptide(L)'
;FWYSTSTGQVKSWCKRWLPVAVETSIFTYQSTTVRVEGSVEKVSDEESEQYFHSRPRGSQIGAIVSKQSSVIPGRHVLYQQYKELEEKFSDWSLIPKPEFWGGYRLKPELFEFWQGQTSRLHDRLQYSPQEINGKRVWKINRLCP
;
A
#
# COMPACT_ATOMS: atom_id res chain seq x y z
N PHE A 1 0.73 -4.43 -7.08
CA PHE A 1 0.54 -3.09 -6.48
C PHE A 1 1.55 -2.90 -5.38
N TRP A 2 2.07 -1.69 -5.23
CA TRP A 2 3.15 -1.41 -4.29
C TRP A 2 2.69 -0.30 -3.33
N TYR A 3 2.83 -0.54 -2.03
CA TYR A 3 2.51 0.46 -1.01
C TYR A 3 3.64 0.49 0.01
N SER A 4 4.05 1.69 0.40
CA SER A 4 5.00 1.90 1.49
C SER A 4 4.26 2.28 2.77
N THR A 5 4.70 1.71 3.89
CA THR A 5 4.06 1.93 5.20
C THR A 5 5.06 1.63 6.33
N SER A 6 4.65 1.88 7.58
CA SER A 6 5.39 1.34 8.72
C SER A 6 5.23 -0.20 8.77
N THR A 7 6.34 -0.93 8.61
CA THR A 7 6.41 -2.41 8.61
C THR A 7 6.05 -3.02 9.96
N GLY A 8 6.25 -2.28 11.06
CA GLY A 8 5.76 -2.63 12.39
C GLY A 8 4.24 -2.77 12.43
N GLN A 9 3.54 -2.05 11.56
CA GLN A 9 2.09 -1.89 11.57
C GLN A 9 1.46 -2.03 10.18
N VAL A 10 1.81 -3.08 9.45
CA VAL A 10 0.82 -3.71 8.57
C VAL A 10 -0.50 -3.70 9.33
N LYS A 11 -1.50 -2.98 8.81
CA LYS A 11 -2.85 -2.87 9.38
C LYS A 11 -3.18 -4.23 9.99
N SER A 12 -3.59 -4.25 11.25
CA SER A 12 -3.78 -5.45 12.09
C SER A 12 -4.57 -6.62 11.45
N TRP A 13 -5.13 -6.41 10.27
CA TRP A 13 -5.77 -7.34 9.36
C TRP A 13 -4.80 -8.35 8.70
N CYS A 14 -3.59 -7.95 8.29
CA CYS A 14 -2.71 -8.83 7.48
C CYS A 14 -1.74 -9.71 8.29
N LYS A 15 -1.53 -9.45 9.59
CA LYS A 15 -0.54 -10.21 10.40
C LYS A 15 -1.11 -11.43 11.14
N ARG A 16 -2.42 -11.70 11.09
CA ARG A 16 -3.04 -12.72 11.97
C ARG A 16 -3.37 -14.06 11.30
N TRP A 17 -3.20 -14.22 9.98
CA TRP A 17 -3.60 -15.46 9.32
C TRP A 17 -2.64 -15.88 8.20
N LEU A 18 -1.89 -16.96 8.47
CA LEU A 18 -1.14 -17.79 7.51
C LEU A 18 -0.03 -17.08 6.70
N PRO A 19 0.94 -17.80 6.10
CA PRO A 19 2.05 -17.19 5.34
C PRO A 19 1.61 -16.43 4.06
N VAL A 20 0.30 -16.28 3.84
CA VAL A 20 -0.29 -15.57 2.72
C VAL A 20 -1.37 -14.63 3.26
N ALA A 21 -1.00 -13.39 3.52
CA ALA A 21 -1.98 -12.35 3.82
C ALA A 21 -2.69 -11.98 2.51
N VAL A 22 -4.02 -12.09 2.49
CA VAL A 22 -4.85 -11.66 1.36
C VAL A 22 -5.29 -10.22 1.63
N GLU A 23 -4.94 -9.32 0.71
CA GLU A 23 -5.36 -7.92 0.79
C GLU A 23 -6.39 -7.61 -0.29
N THR A 24 -7.49 -6.97 0.09
CA THR A 24 -8.48 -6.41 -0.83
C THR A 24 -8.28 -4.89 -0.90
N SER A 25 -7.81 -4.39 -2.04
CA SER A 25 -7.74 -2.95 -2.31
C SER A 25 -8.96 -2.50 -3.11
N ILE A 26 -9.64 -1.44 -2.66
CA ILE A 26 -10.81 -0.85 -3.34
C ILE A 26 -10.50 0.59 -3.72
N PHE A 27 -10.60 0.89 -5.01
CA PHE A 27 -10.41 2.23 -5.56
C PHE A 27 -11.70 2.71 -6.20
N THR A 28 -12.21 3.89 -5.84
CA THR A 28 -13.44 4.43 -6.42
C THR A 28 -13.20 5.77 -7.10
N TYR A 29 -13.66 5.92 -8.34
CA TYR A 29 -13.63 7.18 -9.10
C TYR A 29 -14.81 7.22 -10.09
N GLN A 30 -15.60 8.29 -10.09
CA GLN A 30 -16.72 8.50 -11.03
C GLN A 30 -17.63 7.27 -11.22
N SER A 31 -18.12 6.72 -10.12
CA SER A 31 -18.94 5.49 -10.08
C SER A 31 -18.25 4.22 -10.60
N THR A 32 -16.95 4.26 -10.89
CA THR A 32 -16.14 3.06 -11.08
C THR A 32 -15.56 2.64 -9.75
N THR A 33 -15.60 1.35 -9.43
CA THR A 33 -14.88 0.76 -8.32
C THR A 33 -14.00 -0.37 -8.82
N VAL A 34 -12.72 -0.36 -8.47
CA VAL A 34 -11.77 -1.45 -8.78
C VAL A 34 -11.42 -2.17 -7.49
N ARG A 35 -11.69 -3.47 -7.45
CA ARG A 35 -11.26 -4.38 -6.39
C ARG A 35 -10.07 -5.19 -6.88
N VAL A 36 -9.03 -5.27 -6.08
CA VAL A 36 -7.87 -6.14 -6.34
C VAL A 36 -7.66 -7.03 -5.13
N GLU A 37 -7.54 -8.34 -5.36
CA GLU A 37 -7.22 -9.32 -4.33
C GLU A 37 -6.00 -10.15 -4.72
N GLY A 38 -5.27 -10.62 -3.72
CA GLY A 38 -4.14 -11.50 -3.92
C GLY A 38 -3.22 -11.55 -2.72
N SER A 39 -2.11 -12.27 -2.89
CA SER A 39 -1.11 -12.46 -1.85
C SER A 39 -0.24 -11.22 -1.67
N VAL A 40 0.10 -10.90 -0.42
CA VAL A 40 0.99 -9.79 -0.08
C VAL A 40 2.33 -10.32 0.45
N GLU A 41 3.42 -9.76 -0.07
CA GLU A 41 4.78 -10.02 0.42
C GLU A 41 5.45 -8.73 0.88
N LYS A 42 6.30 -8.81 1.91
CA LYS A 42 7.20 -7.72 2.26
C LYS A 42 8.26 -7.60 1.17
N VAL A 43 8.53 -6.40 0.69
CA VAL A 43 9.65 -6.19 -0.26
C VAL A 43 10.98 -6.17 0.47
N SER A 44 12.07 -6.32 -0.28
CA SER A 44 13.41 -6.33 0.31
C SER A 44 13.72 -4.99 0.97
N ASP A 45 14.65 -5.00 1.93
CA ASP A 45 15.05 -3.78 2.61
C ASP A 45 15.81 -2.85 1.64
N GLU A 46 16.53 -3.39 0.65
CA GLU A 46 17.19 -2.62 -0.42
C GLU A 46 16.17 -1.91 -1.32
N GLU A 47 15.12 -2.60 -1.76
CA GLU A 47 14.04 -1.99 -2.56
C GLU A 47 13.32 -0.91 -1.75
N SER A 48 13.14 -1.15 -0.44
CA SER A 48 12.57 -0.16 0.48
C SER A 48 13.48 1.06 0.65
N GLU A 49 14.79 0.89 0.77
CA GLU A 49 15.79 1.97 0.88
C GLU A 49 15.82 2.84 -0.38
N GLN A 50 15.89 2.20 -1.55
CA GLN A 50 15.89 2.89 -2.84
C GLN A 50 14.63 3.74 -3.00
N TYR A 51 13.46 3.17 -2.70
CA TYR A 51 12.22 3.92 -2.76
C TYR A 51 12.16 5.02 -1.69
N PHE A 52 12.61 4.76 -0.45
CA PHE A 52 12.65 5.78 0.62
C PHE A 52 13.43 7.03 0.19
N HIS A 53 14.63 6.85 -0.36
CA HIS A 53 15.48 7.95 -0.79
C HIS A 53 15.00 8.66 -2.07
N SER A 54 14.16 8.02 -2.89
CA SER A 54 13.51 8.68 -4.04
C SER A 54 12.42 9.68 -3.63
N ARG A 55 11.93 9.62 -2.38
CA ARG A 55 10.86 10.50 -1.88
C ARG A 55 11.41 11.90 -1.57
N PRO A 56 10.58 12.96 -1.63
CA PRO A 56 10.99 14.29 -1.16
C PRO A 56 11.50 14.27 0.30
N ARG A 57 12.49 15.10 0.65
CA ARG A 57 13.10 15.11 2.00
C ARG A 57 12.06 15.26 3.13
N GLY A 58 11.08 16.14 2.97
CA GLY A 58 10.00 16.27 3.97
C GLY A 58 9.18 15.00 4.16
N SER A 59 9.01 14.18 3.11
CA SER A 59 8.37 12.86 3.21
C SER A 59 9.25 11.82 3.91
N GLN A 60 10.58 11.93 3.78
CA GLN A 60 11.55 11.10 4.51
C GLN A 60 11.51 11.43 6.01
N ILE A 61 11.60 12.73 6.35
CA ILE A 61 11.49 13.21 7.74
C ILE A 61 10.14 12.81 8.35
N GLY A 62 9.03 13.05 7.63
CA GLY A 62 7.69 12.70 8.10
C GLY A 62 7.53 11.19 8.40
N ALA A 63 8.24 10.32 7.66
CA ALA A 63 8.25 8.89 7.92
C ALA A 63 9.03 8.51 9.20
N ILE A 64 10.05 9.28 9.60
CA ILE A 64 10.75 9.11 10.87
C ILE A 64 9.87 9.59 12.04
N VAL A 65 9.28 10.78 11.90
CA VAL A 65 8.45 11.43 12.94
C VAL A 65 7.19 10.61 13.22
N SER A 66 6.53 10.14 12.17
CA SER A 66 5.26 9.44 12.28
C SER A 66 5.47 7.96 12.58
N LYS A 67 5.62 7.63 13.87
CA LYS A 67 5.35 6.27 14.35
C LYS A 67 3.86 6.01 14.19
N GLN A 68 3.48 5.59 12.99
CA GLN A 68 2.10 5.50 12.54
C GLN A 68 1.22 4.77 13.58
N SER A 69 -0.02 5.21 13.73
CA SER A 69 -1.04 4.65 14.66
C SER A 69 -0.65 4.54 16.14
N SER A 70 0.47 5.15 16.58
CA SER A 70 0.77 5.29 18.01
C SER A 70 -0.05 6.43 18.63
N VAL A 71 -0.41 6.27 19.91
CA VAL A 71 -1.06 7.34 20.68
C VAL A 71 -0.02 8.41 20.98
N ILE A 72 -0.35 9.67 20.70
CA ILE A 72 0.50 10.82 20.98
C ILE A 72 -0.28 11.87 21.80
N PRO A 73 0.38 12.67 22.65
CA PRO A 73 -0.27 13.72 23.45
C PRO A 73 -0.97 14.81 22.61
N GLY A 74 -0.52 15.02 21.38
CA GLY A 74 -1.14 15.97 20.46
C GLY A 74 -0.27 16.29 19.25
N ARG A 75 -0.84 17.06 18.32
CA ARG A 75 -0.19 17.42 17.05
C ARG A 75 1.12 18.18 17.21
N HIS A 76 1.28 18.96 18.29
CA HIS A 76 2.48 19.75 18.57
C HIS A 76 3.74 18.89 18.67
N VAL A 77 3.63 17.66 19.20
CA VAL A 77 4.75 16.72 19.31
C VAL A 77 5.32 16.37 17.94
N LEU A 78 4.45 16.13 16.96
CA LEU A 78 4.87 15.84 15.57
C LEU A 78 5.57 17.04 14.95
N TYR A 79 5.07 18.26 15.16
CA TYR A 79 5.69 19.47 14.62
C TYR A 79 7.05 19.74 15.22
N GLN A 80 7.19 19.57 16.53
CA GLN A 80 8.47 19.76 17.21
C GLN A 80 9.51 18.77 16.69
N GLN A 81 9.19 17.48 16.68
CA GLN A 81 10.10 16.44 16.17
C GLN A 81 10.44 16.64 14.69
N TYR A 82 9.47 17.09 13.89
CA TYR A 82 9.73 17.40 12.48
C TYR A 82 10.75 18.53 12.34
N LYS A 83 10.60 19.64 13.08
CA LYS A 83 11.54 20.76 13.06
C LYS A 83 12.93 20.35 13.54
N GLU A 84 13.01 19.60 14.64
CA GLU A 84 14.28 19.10 15.17
C GLU A 84 15.04 18.25 14.13
N LEU A 85 14.33 17.39 13.40
CA LEU A 85 14.94 16.59 12.32
C LEU A 85 15.26 17.41 11.08
N GLU A 86 14.43 18.39 10.72
CA GLU A 86 14.68 19.30 9.61
C GLU A 86 15.95 20.13 9.86
N GLU A 87 16.15 20.63 11.07
CA GLU A 87 17.36 21.31 11.51
C GLU A 87 18.56 20.35 11.53
N LYS A 88 18.40 19.15 12.09
CA LYS A 88 19.45 18.12 12.13
C LYS A 88 19.95 17.73 10.75
N PHE A 89 19.08 17.70 9.76
CA PHE A 89 19.38 17.30 8.38
C PHE A 89 19.44 18.51 7.42
N SER A 90 19.68 19.72 7.95
CA SER A 90 19.75 20.97 7.17
C SER A 90 21.01 21.09 6.30
N ASP A 91 22.07 20.35 6.66
CA ASP A 91 23.33 20.23 5.94
C ASP A 91 23.25 19.34 4.68
N TRP A 92 22.03 18.94 4.29
CA TRP A 92 21.76 18.00 3.20
C TRP A 92 22.34 16.61 3.40
N SER A 93 22.69 16.23 4.63
CA SER A 93 23.08 14.85 4.95
C SER A 93 21.97 13.85 4.60
N LEU A 94 22.39 12.60 4.38
CA LEU A 94 21.51 11.50 4.04
C LEU A 94 20.60 11.19 5.24
N ILE A 95 19.29 11.23 5.03
CA ILE A 95 18.30 10.86 6.03
C ILE A 95 18.18 9.33 5.97
N PRO A 96 18.49 8.58 7.04
CA PRO A 96 18.39 7.12 7.02
C PRO A 96 16.93 6.67 7.01
N LYS A 97 16.63 5.59 6.27
CA LYS A 97 15.32 4.93 6.36
C LYS A 97 15.13 4.33 7.76
N PRO A 98 13.99 4.57 8.43
CA PRO A 98 13.68 3.87 9.68
C PRO A 98 13.57 2.36 9.49
N GLU A 99 14.03 1.57 10.46
CA GLU A 99 13.89 0.10 10.46
C GLU A 99 12.41 -0.34 10.39
N PHE A 100 11.54 0.40 11.06
CA PHE A 100 10.10 0.17 11.06
C PHE A 100 9.40 0.66 9.79
N TRP A 101 10.13 1.06 8.74
CA TRP A 101 9.57 1.55 7.48
C TRP A 101 10.00 0.69 6.29
N GLY A 102 9.06 0.41 5.39
CA GLY A 102 9.32 -0.40 4.20
C GLY A 102 8.08 -0.59 3.32
N GLY A 103 8.23 -1.43 2.29
CA GLY A 103 7.17 -1.70 1.31
C GLY A 103 6.53 -3.07 1.45
N TYR A 104 5.30 -3.16 0.95
CA TYR A 104 4.62 -4.41 0.65
C TYR A 104 4.20 -4.44 -0.81
N ARG A 105 4.27 -5.63 -1.40
CA ARG A 105 3.83 -5.90 -2.77
C ARG A 105 2.65 -6.85 -2.74
N LEU A 106 1.52 -6.38 -3.27
CA LEU A 106 0.37 -7.21 -3.60
C LEU A 106 0.60 -7.85 -4.97
N LYS A 107 0.61 -9.18 -5.02
CA LYS A 107 0.58 -10.02 -6.22
C LYS A 107 -0.87 -10.32 -6.58
N PRO A 108 -1.43 -9.68 -7.61
CA PRO A 108 -2.84 -9.83 -7.92
C PRO A 108 -3.18 -11.25 -8.36
N GLU A 109 -4.23 -11.80 -7.78
CA GLU A 109 -4.86 -13.06 -8.14
C GLU A 109 -6.33 -12.86 -8.52
N LEU A 110 -6.88 -11.67 -8.29
CA LEU A 110 -8.19 -11.28 -8.76
C LEU A 110 -8.23 -9.78 -9.00
N PHE A 111 -8.85 -9.38 -10.10
CA PHE A 111 -9.33 -8.02 -10.30
C PHE A 111 -10.83 -8.04 -10.51
N GLU A 112 -11.54 -7.08 -9.96
CA GLU A 112 -12.93 -6.83 -10.31
C GLU A 112 -13.12 -5.35 -10.62
N PHE A 113 -13.71 -5.07 -11.78
CA PHE A 113 -14.11 -3.74 -12.20
C PHE A 113 -15.62 -3.66 -12.07
N TRP A 114 -16.07 -2.76 -11.21
CA TRP A 114 -17.47 -2.41 -11.02
C TRP A 114 -17.71 -1.04 -11.64
N GLN A 115 -18.71 -0.90 -12.49
CA GLN A 115 -19.13 0.38 -13.05
C GLN A 115 -20.60 0.63 -12.73
N GLY A 116 -20.83 1.73 -12.04
CA GLY A 116 -22.15 2.22 -11.68
C GLY A 116 -22.93 2.61 -12.94
N GLN A 117 -24.21 2.25 -12.91
CA GLN A 117 -25.19 2.50 -13.96
C GLN A 117 -26.44 3.05 -13.29
N THR A 118 -27.11 4.01 -13.90
CA THR A 118 -28.31 4.66 -13.34
C THR A 118 -29.48 3.68 -13.18
N SER A 119 -29.54 2.66 -14.03
CA SER A 119 -30.55 1.59 -14.01
C SER A 119 -30.40 0.59 -12.86
N ARG A 120 -29.34 0.71 -12.04
CA ARG A 120 -28.90 -0.29 -11.02
C ARG A 120 -28.40 -1.62 -11.60
N LEU A 121 -28.39 -1.76 -12.93
CA LEU A 121 -27.78 -2.91 -13.62
C LEU A 121 -26.30 -2.65 -13.84
N HIS A 122 -25.54 -2.65 -12.74
CA HIS A 122 -24.11 -2.35 -12.74
C HIS A 122 -23.30 -3.37 -13.55
N ASP A 123 -22.29 -2.87 -14.26
CA ASP A 123 -21.33 -3.76 -14.91
C ASP A 123 -20.33 -4.27 -13.89
N ARG A 124 -20.16 -5.59 -13.82
CA ARG A 124 -19.15 -6.24 -12.99
C ARG A 124 -18.34 -7.21 -13.83
N LEU A 125 -17.06 -6.90 -14.03
CA LEU A 125 -16.11 -7.75 -14.76
C LEU A 125 -15.04 -8.25 -13.79
N GLN A 126 -15.01 -9.56 -13.59
CA GLN A 126 -14.01 -10.23 -12.76
C GLN A 126 -12.95 -10.89 -13.64
N TYR A 127 -11.68 -10.62 -13.34
CA TYR A 127 -10.51 -11.23 -13.95
C TYR A 127 -9.86 -12.15 -12.93
N SER A 128 -9.69 -13.43 -13.28
CA SER A 128 -8.98 -14.42 -12.48
C SER A 128 -7.92 -15.13 -13.33
N PRO A 129 -6.71 -15.39 -12.81
CA PRO A 129 -5.69 -16.08 -13.57
C PRO A 129 -6.09 -17.55 -13.82
N GLN A 130 -5.72 -18.06 -14.98
CA GLN A 130 -5.78 -19.46 -15.35
C GLN A 130 -4.48 -19.85 -16.04
N GLU A 131 -4.10 -21.11 -15.91
CA GLU A 131 -2.98 -21.68 -16.66
C GLU A 131 -3.53 -22.42 -17.88
N ILE A 132 -3.11 -22.01 -19.07
CA ILE A 132 -3.40 -22.70 -20.33
C ILE A 132 -2.08 -22.94 -21.04
N ASN A 133 -1.74 -24.21 -21.28
CA ASN A 133 -0.47 -24.61 -21.92
C ASN A 133 0.78 -24.02 -21.25
N GLY A 134 0.78 -23.95 -19.90
CA GLY A 134 1.88 -23.39 -19.11
C GLY A 134 2.04 -21.87 -19.20
N LYS A 135 1.02 -21.17 -19.74
CA LYS A 135 0.97 -19.71 -19.77
C LYS A 135 -0.16 -19.22 -18.87
N ARG A 136 0.17 -18.27 -18.01
CA ARG A 136 -0.80 -17.51 -17.23
C ARG A 136 -1.62 -16.60 -18.13
N VAL A 137 -2.90 -16.88 -18.24
CA VAL A 137 -3.90 -16.08 -18.95
C VAL A 137 -4.97 -15.57 -17.97
N TRP A 138 -5.61 -14.45 -18.28
CA TRP A 138 -6.69 -13.92 -17.45
C TRP A 138 -8.04 -14.37 -18.02
N LYS A 139 -8.79 -15.17 -17.25
CA LYS A 139 -10.19 -15.46 -17.54
C LYS A 139 -11.03 -14.28 -17.10
N ILE A 140 -11.97 -13.88 -17.96
CA ILE A 140 -12.91 -12.79 -17.70
C ILE A 140 -14.31 -13.37 -17.51
N ASN A 141 -14.95 -13.05 -16.39
CA ASN A 141 -16.34 -13.37 -16.13
C ASN A 141 -17.14 -12.09 -15.92
N ARG A 142 -18.36 -12.03 -16.45
CA ARG A 142 -19.34 -11.00 -16.09
C ARG A 142 -20.14 -11.50 -14.89
N LEU A 143 -20.22 -10.69 -13.84
CA LEU A 143 -21.01 -10.98 -12.65
C LEU A 143 -22.32 -10.20 -12.70
N CYS A 144 -23.35 -10.74 -12.04
CA CYS A 144 -24.57 -9.98 -11.75
C CYS A 144 -24.22 -8.81 -10.81
N PRO A 145 -24.80 -7.60 -10.98
CA PRO A 145 -24.62 -6.44 -10.10
C PRO A 145 -24.73 -6.79 -8.62
#